data_AF-A0A7R9LG11-F1
#
_entry.id   AF-A0A7R9LG11-F1
#
_cell.length_a   1.000
_cell.length_b   1.000
_cell.length_c   1.000
_cell.angle_alpha   90.00
_cell.angle_beta   90.00
_cell.angle_gamma   90.00
#
_symmetry.space_group_name_H-M   'P 1'
#
loop_
_entity.id
_entity.type
_entity.pdbx_description
1 polymer ?
#
loop_
_entity_poly.entity_id
_entity_poly.type
_entity_poly.pdbx_seq_one_letter_code
_entity_poly.pdbx_strand_id
1 'polypeptide(L)'
;CVTICDASNQWPNHDISTLKLLQIVHRHGDRTAKDFAPNDPFDSEVFWPEGDGKLTTAGKYRMYKMGEFLRQEYGPYFGDQYSPREVYARSAAADRCLESVANLLAGAYPPKQTQWQWNKGSDASLGRLWQPIPINTVLDKKEDRLLDDKYDCPAVDKELEKIYNTNVIRKFLEENKQLYKKLSEIVGQEIKDISTATQLYEILKIELEHNYYWNTSEWSVEEEKQMVDQLSHSQLMQMRYEWDSPIIRRLKSGALIQELNTNFNKVLKNKKKNLKLYVYSTHHSEVGGLMHAYNVYNNLDLPYGTAVLLELHQNPSKDY
;
A
#
# COMPACT_ATOMS: atom_id res chain seq x y z
N CYS A 1 8.40 11.68 14.47
CA CYS A 1 8.88 10.28 14.51
C CYS A 1 8.33 9.55 13.30
N VAL A 2 9.01 8.50 12.81
CA VAL A 2 8.46 7.59 11.79
C VAL A 2 8.13 6.29 12.52
N THR A 3 6.85 5.93 12.54
CA THR A 3 6.38 4.69 13.16
C THR A 3 5.89 3.75 12.06
N ILE A 4 6.46 2.55 12.00
CA ILE A 4 6.01 1.48 11.10
C ILE A 4 5.03 0.60 11.87
N CYS A 5 3.88 0.36 11.26
CA CYS A 5 2.80 -0.38 11.88
C CYS A 5 2.55 -1.66 11.09
N ASP A 6 2.57 -2.79 11.78
CA ASP A 6 2.03 -4.06 11.32
C ASP A 6 1.05 -4.55 12.40
N ALA A 7 0.05 -5.34 12.01
CA ALA A 7 -1.03 -5.84 12.86
C ALA A 7 -0.54 -6.66 14.07
N SER A 8 0.74 -7.05 14.11
CA SER A 8 1.36 -7.88 15.15
C SER A 8 2.18 -7.12 16.20
N ASN A 9 2.44 -5.81 16.05
CA ASN A 9 3.32 -5.07 16.96
C ASN A 9 2.53 -4.22 17.97
N GLN A 10 2.97 -4.22 19.24
CA GLN A 10 2.46 -3.32 20.27
C GLN A 10 2.68 -1.87 19.84
N TRP A 11 1.61 -1.08 19.88
CA TRP A 11 1.66 0.34 19.54
C TRP A 11 2.59 1.09 20.50
N PRO A 12 3.60 1.83 20.02
CA PRO A 12 4.48 2.58 20.89
C PRO A 12 3.69 3.64 21.65
N ASN A 13 3.98 3.79 22.94
CA ASN A 13 3.30 4.75 23.80
C ASN A 13 3.61 6.18 23.30
N HIS A 14 2.67 6.80 22.59
CA HIS A 14 2.84 8.13 21.99
C HIS A 14 2.00 9.21 22.68
N ASP A 15 2.61 10.35 23.00
CA ASP A 15 1.87 11.46 23.61
C ASP A 15 1.10 12.24 22.55
N ILE A 16 -0.18 11.89 22.40
CA ILE A 16 -1.11 12.54 21.48
C ILE A 16 -1.36 14.02 21.83
N SER A 17 -1.12 14.46 23.07
CA SER A 17 -1.43 15.83 23.50
C SER A 17 -0.58 16.88 22.78
N THR A 18 0.61 16.49 22.30
CA THR A 18 1.54 17.35 21.58
C THR A 18 1.37 17.26 20.05
N LEU A 19 0.56 16.33 19.55
CA LEU A 19 0.38 16.10 18.12
C LEU A 19 -0.18 17.33 17.41
N LYS A 20 0.45 17.71 16.29
CA LYS A 20 0.06 18.85 15.44
C LYS A 20 -0.32 18.45 14.04
N LEU A 21 0.15 17.31 13.53
CA LEU A 21 -0.23 16.77 12.24
C LEU A 21 -0.01 15.26 12.18
N LEU A 22 -0.97 14.54 11.60
CA LEU A 22 -0.80 13.16 11.19
C LEU A 22 -0.82 13.05 9.66
N GLN A 23 0.14 12.34 9.10
CA GLN A 23 0.17 11.95 7.69
C GLN A 23 0.27 10.43 7.57
N ILE A 24 -0.51 9.85 6.67
CA ILE A 24 -0.58 8.40 6.47
C ILE A 24 -0.36 8.09 5.01
N VAL A 25 0.60 7.22 4.71
CA VAL A 25 0.78 6.62 3.38
C VAL A 25 0.53 5.13 3.52
N HIS A 26 -0.43 4.58 2.78
CA HIS A 26 -0.82 3.18 2.94
C HIS A 26 -0.97 2.42 1.62
N ARG A 27 -0.63 1.13 1.67
CA ARG A 27 -1.00 0.14 0.64
C ARG A 27 -2.52 -0.07 0.68
N HIS A 28 -3.10 -0.36 -0.47
CA HIS A 28 -4.47 -0.88 -0.53
C HIS A 28 -4.66 -2.17 0.29
N GLY A 29 -5.91 -2.52 0.57
CA GLY A 29 -6.30 -3.79 1.18
C GLY A 29 -6.15 -4.98 0.22
N ASP A 30 -6.59 -6.15 0.69
CA ASP A 30 -6.58 -7.42 -0.04
C ASP A 30 -7.31 -7.29 -1.39
N ARG A 31 -6.72 -7.89 -2.43
CA ARG A 31 -7.20 -7.80 -3.81
C ARG A 31 -7.22 -9.16 -4.47
N THR A 32 -8.00 -9.27 -5.53
CA THR A 32 -7.91 -10.39 -6.47
C THR A 32 -6.59 -10.35 -7.24
N ALA A 33 -6.20 -11.50 -7.79
CA ALA A 33 -5.09 -11.61 -8.72
C ALA A 33 -5.42 -10.86 -10.03
N LYS A 34 -4.39 -10.65 -10.85
CA LYS A 34 -4.50 -10.00 -12.15
C LYS A 34 -3.34 -10.46 -13.02
N ASP A 35 -3.47 -10.28 -14.33
CA ASP A 35 -2.45 -10.66 -15.31
C ASP A 35 -2.07 -12.15 -15.18
N PHE A 36 -3.09 -13.01 -15.10
CA PHE A 36 -2.97 -14.46 -14.90
C PHE A 36 -2.06 -15.12 -15.94
N ALA A 37 -1.43 -16.23 -15.53
CA ALA A 37 -0.61 -17.01 -16.44
C ALA A 37 -1.51 -17.77 -17.46
N PRO A 38 -1.01 -18.10 -18.67
CA PRO A 38 -1.82 -18.75 -19.69
C PRO A 38 -2.50 -20.06 -19.29
N ASN A 39 -1.87 -20.85 -18.40
CA ASN A 39 -2.42 -22.12 -17.93
C ASN A 39 -3.16 -22.01 -16.59
N ASP A 40 -3.42 -20.80 -16.11
CA ASP A 40 -4.02 -20.58 -14.81
C ASP A 40 -5.48 -21.09 -14.77
N PRO A 41 -5.80 -22.09 -13.91
CA PRO A 41 -7.14 -22.66 -13.85
C PRO A 41 -8.14 -21.71 -13.18
N PHE A 42 -7.67 -20.64 -12.53
CA PHE A 42 -8.48 -19.68 -11.81
C PHE A 42 -8.71 -18.39 -12.59
N ASP A 43 -8.21 -18.26 -13.83
CA ASP A 43 -8.48 -17.13 -14.72
C ASP A 43 -9.93 -17.16 -15.26
N SER A 44 -10.89 -16.90 -14.37
CA SER A 44 -12.29 -16.69 -14.73
C SER A 44 -13.07 -15.91 -13.68
N GLU A 45 -14.15 -15.25 -14.12
CA GLU A 45 -15.08 -14.52 -13.25
C GLU A 45 -15.78 -15.41 -12.20
N VAL A 46 -15.76 -16.75 -12.38
CA VAL A 46 -16.33 -17.69 -11.40
C VAL A 46 -15.50 -17.69 -10.10
N PHE A 47 -14.18 -17.62 -10.22
CA PHE A 47 -13.27 -17.58 -9.09
C PHE A 47 -13.04 -16.16 -8.56
N TRP A 48 -13.10 -15.18 -9.45
CA TRP A 48 -12.87 -13.76 -9.16
C TRP A 48 -14.07 -12.90 -9.56
N PRO A 49 -15.21 -13.01 -8.87
CA PRO A 49 -16.43 -12.29 -9.23
C PRO A 49 -16.30 -10.76 -9.09
N GLU A 50 -15.34 -10.28 -8.28
CA GLU A 50 -14.99 -8.86 -8.24
C GLU A 50 -14.29 -8.38 -9.52
N GLY A 51 -13.64 -9.28 -10.26
CA GLY A 51 -12.80 -9.01 -11.42
C GLY A 51 -11.32 -8.79 -11.08
N ASP A 52 -10.48 -8.66 -12.11
CA ASP A 52 -9.02 -8.63 -11.99
C ASP A 52 -8.47 -7.44 -11.22
N GLY A 53 -7.61 -7.73 -10.23
CA GLY A 53 -6.90 -6.74 -9.43
C GLY A 53 -7.80 -5.79 -8.65
N LYS A 54 -9.05 -6.19 -8.39
CA LYS A 54 -10.07 -5.45 -7.66
C LYS A 54 -9.99 -5.74 -6.16
N LEU A 55 -10.48 -4.80 -5.36
CA LEU A 55 -10.46 -4.93 -3.89
C LEU A 55 -11.51 -5.96 -3.44
N THR A 56 -11.09 -6.96 -2.67
CA THR A 56 -12.01 -7.98 -2.16
C THR A 56 -12.81 -7.47 -0.96
N THR A 57 -13.82 -8.24 -0.55
CA THR A 57 -14.55 -7.97 0.70
C THR A 57 -13.62 -7.97 1.92
N ALA A 58 -12.64 -8.89 1.97
CA ALA A 58 -11.62 -8.91 3.02
C ALA A 58 -10.78 -7.63 3.01
N GLY A 59 -10.39 -7.15 1.83
CA GLY A 59 -9.65 -5.89 1.67
C GLY A 59 -10.42 -4.67 2.14
N LYS A 60 -11.72 -4.58 1.82
CA LYS A 60 -12.62 -3.52 2.33
C LYS A 60 -12.65 -3.53 3.85
N TYR A 61 -12.86 -4.70 4.44
CA TYR A 61 -12.92 -4.88 5.88
C TYR A 61 -11.59 -4.52 6.57
N ARG A 62 -10.45 -4.98 6.03
CA ARG A 62 -9.12 -4.64 6.55
C ARG A 62 -8.91 -3.13 6.62
N MET A 63 -9.23 -2.43 5.53
CA MET A 63 -9.05 -0.98 5.48
C MET A 63 -10.01 -0.26 6.41
N TYR A 64 -11.25 -0.73 6.55
CA TYR A 64 -12.18 -0.22 7.55
C TYR A 64 -11.64 -0.38 8.98
N LYS A 65 -11.09 -1.56 9.31
CA LYS A 65 -10.45 -1.83 10.60
C LYS A 65 -9.23 -0.95 10.86
N MET A 66 -8.41 -0.69 9.84
CA MET A 66 -7.33 0.29 9.93
C MET A 66 -7.88 1.69 10.26
N GLY A 67 -9.03 2.06 9.69
CA GLY A 67 -9.75 3.28 10.04
C GLY A 67 -10.19 3.34 11.50
N GLU A 68 -10.85 2.28 11.99
CA GLU A 68 -11.28 2.19 13.39
C GLU A 68 -10.09 2.28 14.35
N PHE A 69 -9.00 1.60 14.02
CA PHE A 69 -7.74 1.70 14.75
C PHE A 69 -7.24 3.16 14.83
N LEU A 70 -7.19 3.87 13.71
CA LEU A 70 -6.80 5.29 13.70
C LEU A 70 -7.73 6.16 14.54
N ARG A 71 -9.04 5.88 14.54
CA ARG A 71 -9.99 6.61 15.39
C ARG A 71 -9.77 6.32 16.86
N GLN A 72 -9.43 5.09 17.22
CA GLN A 72 -9.12 4.71 18.60
C GLN A 72 -7.88 5.46 19.10
N GLU A 73 -6.78 5.41 18.35
CA GLU A 73 -5.49 5.96 18.79
C GLU A 73 -5.45 7.49 18.70
N TYR A 74 -5.93 8.08 17.60
CA TYR A 74 -5.87 9.52 17.35
C TYR A 74 -7.16 10.27 17.67
N GLY A 75 -8.17 9.57 18.20
CA GLY A 75 -9.46 10.14 18.61
C GLY A 75 -9.33 11.39 19.50
N PRO A 76 -8.46 11.38 20.54
CA PRO A 76 -8.23 12.56 21.38
C PRO A 76 -7.71 13.78 20.62
N TYR A 77 -6.90 13.57 19.56
CA TYR A 77 -6.38 14.66 18.72
C TYR A 77 -7.41 15.18 17.71
N PHE A 78 -8.19 14.28 17.10
CA PHE A 78 -9.28 14.66 16.20
C PHE A 78 -10.40 15.39 16.96
N GLY A 79 -10.69 14.93 18.18
CA GLY A 79 -11.76 15.43 19.04
C GLY A 79 -13.14 14.85 18.69
N ASP A 80 -14.13 15.09 19.54
CA ASP A 80 -15.50 14.57 19.34
C ASP A 80 -16.34 15.38 18.34
N GLN A 81 -15.97 16.63 18.10
CA GLN A 81 -16.60 17.54 17.14
C GLN A 81 -15.80 17.63 15.83
N TYR A 82 -15.10 16.54 15.49
CA TYR A 82 -14.22 16.49 14.32
C TYR A 82 -14.98 16.87 13.03
N SER A 83 -14.27 17.46 12.07
CA SER A 83 -14.84 17.85 10.78
C SER A 83 -14.29 16.99 9.65
N PRO A 84 -15.09 16.49 8.69
CA PRO A 84 -14.54 15.86 7.49
C PRO A 84 -13.64 16.82 6.68
N ARG A 85 -13.76 18.14 6.90
CA ARG A 85 -12.91 19.16 6.27
C ARG A 85 -11.51 19.28 6.88
N GLU A 86 -11.24 18.58 7.99
CA GLU A 86 -9.90 18.49 8.56
C GLU A 86 -9.06 17.37 7.91
N VAL A 87 -9.66 16.64 6.96
CA VAL A 87 -9.01 15.56 6.22
C VAL A 87 -8.69 16.01 4.81
N TYR A 88 -7.46 15.76 4.40
CA TYR A 88 -7.07 15.72 2.99
C TYR A 88 -6.81 14.28 2.60
N ALA A 89 -7.49 13.79 1.57
CA ALA A 89 -7.24 12.46 1.02
C ALA A 89 -6.83 12.55 -0.45
N ARG A 90 -5.78 11.80 -0.81
CA ARG A 90 -5.35 11.57 -2.18
C ARG A 90 -5.11 10.08 -2.41
N SER A 91 -5.50 9.56 -3.56
CA SER A 91 -5.32 8.17 -3.93
C SER A 91 -4.75 8.05 -5.34
N ALA A 92 -3.92 7.04 -5.57
CA ALA A 92 -3.68 6.52 -6.91
C ALA A 92 -5.03 6.12 -7.56
N ALA A 93 -5.13 6.21 -8.89
CA ALA A 93 -6.40 6.03 -9.62
C ALA A 93 -6.88 4.58 -9.74
N ALA A 94 -6.12 3.59 -9.25
CA ALA A 94 -6.61 2.22 -9.22
C ALA A 94 -7.82 2.10 -8.28
N ASP A 95 -8.91 1.47 -8.73
CA ASP A 95 -10.14 1.29 -7.94
C ASP A 95 -9.86 0.77 -6.53
N ARG A 96 -8.98 -0.24 -6.42
CA ARG A 96 -8.59 -0.81 -5.12
C ARG A 96 -7.98 0.19 -4.15
N CYS A 97 -7.28 1.22 -4.62
CA CYS A 97 -6.72 2.28 -3.78
C CYS A 97 -7.81 3.27 -3.35
N LEU A 98 -8.67 3.68 -4.29
CA LEU A 98 -9.82 4.57 -4.02
C LEU A 98 -10.81 3.95 -3.03
N GLU A 99 -11.17 2.69 -3.24
CA GLU A 99 -12.04 1.94 -2.33
C GLU A 99 -11.36 1.74 -0.95
N SER A 100 -10.06 1.47 -0.93
CA SER A 100 -9.30 1.30 0.32
C SER A 100 -9.34 2.56 1.19
N VAL A 101 -9.04 3.73 0.62
CA VAL A 101 -9.07 4.98 1.38
C VAL A 101 -10.48 5.38 1.79
N ALA A 102 -11.49 5.08 0.97
CA ALA A 102 -12.89 5.30 1.34
C ALA A 102 -13.30 4.47 2.57
N ASN A 103 -12.91 3.19 2.62
CA ASN A 103 -13.17 2.31 3.77
C ASN A 103 -12.39 2.75 5.01
N LEU A 104 -11.11 3.11 4.87
CA LEU A 104 -10.29 3.65 5.96
C LEU A 104 -10.93 4.91 6.55
N LEU A 105 -11.36 5.84 5.70
CA LEU A 105 -12.00 7.07 6.16
C LEU A 105 -13.38 6.84 6.79
N ALA A 106 -14.13 5.83 6.35
CA ALA A 106 -15.38 5.44 6.98
C ALA A 106 -15.17 4.94 8.43
N GLY A 107 -14.12 4.16 8.68
CA GLY A 107 -13.75 3.72 10.03
C GLY A 107 -13.12 4.84 10.86
N ALA A 108 -12.31 5.68 10.23
CA ALA A 108 -11.59 6.76 10.91
C ALA A 108 -12.49 7.97 11.22
N TYR A 109 -13.51 8.28 10.43
CA TYR A 109 -14.37 9.47 10.56
C TYR A 109 -15.89 9.13 10.53
N PRO A 110 -16.39 8.23 11.39
CA PRO A 110 -17.79 7.79 11.40
C PRO A 110 -18.71 8.87 12.01
N PRO A 111 -19.76 9.35 11.30
CA PRO A 111 -20.54 10.52 11.72
C PRO A 111 -20.97 10.48 13.20
N LYS A 112 -20.63 11.52 13.94
CA LYS A 112 -21.18 11.79 15.28
C LYS A 112 -22.21 12.90 15.19
N GLN A 113 -23.10 13.00 16.20
CA GLN A 113 -24.16 14.02 16.36
C GLN A 113 -23.59 15.45 16.44
N THR A 114 -23.04 15.91 15.33
CA THR A 114 -22.35 17.18 15.13
C THR A 114 -23.03 17.88 13.96
N GLN A 115 -22.64 19.13 13.68
CA GLN A 115 -23.13 19.85 12.50
C GLN A 115 -22.79 19.15 11.16
N TRP A 116 -21.83 18.22 11.14
CA TRP A 116 -21.38 17.53 9.93
C TRP A 116 -22.20 16.29 9.61
N GLN A 117 -23.01 15.79 10.54
CA GLN A 117 -23.94 14.70 10.26
C GLN A 117 -25.05 15.22 9.31
N TRP A 118 -24.93 14.86 8.04
CA TRP A 118 -25.78 15.36 6.96
C TRP A 118 -27.19 14.77 7.00
N ASN A 119 -27.34 13.52 7.45
CA ASN A 119 -28.63 12.90 7.71
C ASN A 119 -28.92 12.85 9.22
N LYS A 120 -29.89 13.66 9.67
CA LYS A 120 -30.33 13.76 11.07
C LYS A 120 -31.58 12.93 11.39
N GLY A 121 -32.00 12.04 10.49
CA GLY A 121 -33.14 11.15 10.70
C GLY A 121 -32.98 10.28 11.95
N SER A 122 -34.08 9.72 12.44
CA SER A 122 -34.10 8.81 13.59
C SER A 122 -34.00 7.33 13.19
N ASP A 123 -34.08 7.01 11.89
CA ASP A 123 -33.96 5.66 11.35
C ASP A 123 -32.53 5.11 11.44
N ALA A 124 -32.31 3.83 11.13
CA ALA A 124 -30.97 3.23 11.10
C ALA A 124 -30.33 3.31 9.70
N SER A 125 -30.67 4.33 8.89
CA SER A 125 -30.19 4.40 7.50
C SER A 125 -28.67 4.62 7.41
N LEU A 126 -28.08 4.15 6.30
CA LEU A 126 -26.67 4.36 5.97
C LEU A 126 -26.27 5.84 6.07
N GLY A 127 -27.17 6.76 5.74
CA GLY A 127 -26.86 8.20 5.81
C GLY A 127 -26.52 8.71 7.21
N ARG A 128 -26.98 8.04 8.28
CA ARG A 128 -26.56 8.38 9.64
C ARG A 128 -25.21 7.80 10.03
N LEU A 129 -24.85 6.68 9.41
CA LEU A 129 -23.66 5.88 9.73
C LEU A 129 -22.46 6.20 8.83
N TRP A 130 -22.67 6.98 7.76
CA TRP A 130 -21.64 7.32 6.79
C TRP A 130 -21.70 8.80 6.37
N GLN A 131 -20.54 9.39 6.10
CA GLN A 131 -20.43 10.72 5.47
C GLN A 131 -19.36 10.69 4.37
N PRO A 132 -19.56 11.42 3.26
CA PRO A 132 -18.56 11.53 2.22
C PRO A 132 -17.38 12.38 2.68
N ILE A 133 -16.16 11.91 2.42
CA ILE A 133 -14.93 12.69 2.50
C ILE A 133 -14.32 12.75 1.09
N PRO A 134 -14.00 13.94 0.56
CA PRO A 134 -13.43 14.06 -0.79
C PRO A 134 -12.10 13.33 -0.92
N ILE A 135 -11.97 12.52 -1.98
CA ILE A 135 -10.74 11.81 -2.34
C ILE A 135 -10.24 12.37 -3.67
N ASN A 136 -9.05 12.96 -3.66
CA ASN A 136 -8.41 13.48 -4.86
C ASN A 136 -7.64 12.37 -5.59
N THR A 137 -7.62 12.41 -6.91
CA THR A 137 -6.84 11.46 -7.71
C THR A 137 -6.39 12.08 -9.03
N VAL A 138 -5.34 11.52 -9.62
CA VAL A 138 -4.92 11.81 -11.00
C VAL A 138 -5.26 10.58 -11.82
N LEU A 139 -6.23 10.71 -12.73
CA LEU A 139 -6.81 9.56 -13.44
C LEU A 139 -5.81 8.84 -14.33
N ASP A 140 -4.94 9.59 -15.01
CA ASP A 140 -3.87 9.01 -15.81
C ASP A 140 -2.69 8.61 -14.90
N LYS A 141 -2.48 7.30 -14.76
CA LYS A 141 -1.40 6.71 -13.97
C LYS A 141 -0.01 7.17 -14.44
N LYS A 142 0.14 7.47 -15.73
CA LYS A 142 1.41 7.97 -16.28
C LYS A 142 1.72 9.41 -15.87
N GLU A 143 0.69 10.16 -15.48
CA GLU A 143 0.82 11.54 -15.01
C GLU A 143 0.83 11.65 -13.48
N ASP A 144 0.48 10.58 -12.74
CA ASP A 144 0.55 10.56 -11.28
C ASP A 144 1.98 10.31 -10.78
N ARG A 145 2.81 11.36 -10.81
CA ARG A 145 4.20 11.32 -10.32
C ARG A 145 4.33 11.31 -8.79
N LEU A 146 3.22 11.17 -8.06
CA LEU A 146 3.21 11.27 -6.60
C LEU A 146 2.82 9.96 -5.91
N LEU A 147 1.86 9.20 -6.47
CA LEU A 147 1.35 7.97 -5.84
C LEU A 147 1.38 6.74 -6.76
N ASP A 148 1.87 6.88 -7.98
CA ASP A 148 2.06 5.77 -8.91
C ASP A 148 3.55 5.70 -9.28
N ASP A 149 4.10 4.49 -9.38
CA ASP A 149 5.50 4.25 -9.71
C ASP A 149 5.69 3.85 -11.19
N LYS A 150 4.60 3.76 -11.97
CA LYS A 150 4.62 3.26 -13.36
C LYS A 150 4.77 4.33 -14.43
N TYR A 151 4.97 5.59 -14.06
CA TYR A 151 5.22 6.65 -15.03
C TYR A 151 6.60 6.51 -15.70
N ASP A 152 6.67 6.92 -16.97
CA ASP A 152 7.88 6.81 -17.80
C ASP A 152 9.03 7.64 -17.20
N CYS A 153 10.19 7.01 -16.98
CA CYS A 153 11.36 7.68 -16.44
C CYS A 153 12.67 7.06 -16.99
N PRO A 154 13.19 7.55 -18.13
CA PRO A 154 14.37 6.96 -18.79
C PRO A 154 15.63 6.90 -17.91
N ALA A 155 15.73 7.76 -16.89
CA ALA A 155 16.83 7.73 -15.94
C ALA A 155 16.71 6.57 -14.94
N VAL A 156 15.48 6.19 -14.56
CA VAL A 156 15.21 5.01 -13.74
C VAL A 156 15.45 3.75 -14.57
N ASP A 157 14.98 3.70 -15.82
CA ASP A 157 15.18 2.54 -16.70
C ASP A 157 16.67 2.21 -16.86
N LYS A 158 17.50 3.22 -17.15
CA LYS A 158 18.96 3.07 -17.22
C LYS A 158 19.60 2.63 -15.90
N GLU A 159 19.01 2.98 -14.76
CA GLU A 159 19.52 2.58 -13.46
C GLU A 159 19.14 1.14 -13.14
N LEU A 160 17.90 0.75 -13.43
CA LEU A 160 17.44 -0.63 -13.35
C LEU A 160 18.30 -1.54 -14.23
N GLU A 161 18.61 -1.16 -15.47
CA GLU A 161 19.52 -1.91 -16.34
C GLU A 161 20.87 -2.19 -15.67
N LYS A 162 21.45 -1.22 -14.95
CA LYS A 162 22.70 -1.45 -14.21
C LYS A 162 22.52 -2.42 -13.06
N ILE A 163 21.45 -2.25 -12.27
CA ILE A 163 21.14 -3.10 -11.12
C ILE A 163 20.95 -4.56 -11.56
N TYR A 164 20.12 -4.78 -12.59
CA TYR A 164 19.85 -6.10 -13.14
C TYR A 164 21.08 -6.76 -13.77
N ASN A 165 22.06 -5.95 -14.20
CA ASN A 165 23.34 -6.45 -14.69
C ASN A 165 24.40 -6.66 -13.59
N THR A 166 24.10 -6.50 -12.30
CA THR A 166 25.07 -6.75 -11.23
C THR A 166 25.36 -8.24 -11.03
N ASN A 167 26.54 -8.57 -10.49
CA ASN A 167 26.90 -9.95 -10.17
C ASN A 167 25.94 -10.61 -9.17
N VAL A 168 25.35 -9.82 -8.26
CA VAL A 168 24.39 -10.31 -7.27
C VAL A 168 23.13 -10.82 -7.96
N ILE A 169 22.56 -10.02 -8.87
CA ILE A 169 21.35 -10.40 -9.60
C ILE A 169 21.64 -11.55 -10.56
N ARG A 170 22.75 -11.52 -11.30
CA ARG A 170 23.13 -12.64 -12.19
C ARG A 170 23.28 -13.95 -11.41
N LYS A 171 23.91 -13.92 -10.24
CA LYS A 171 24.05 -15.09 -9.37
C LYS A 171 22.69 -15.60 -8.90
N PHE A 172 21.82 -14.70 -8.43
CA PHE A 172 20.46 -15.06 -8.02
C PHE A 172 19.68 -15.73 -9.16
N LEU A 173 19.75 -15.19 -10.39
CA LEU A 173 19.08 -15.76 -11.55
C LEU A 173 19.64 -17.14 -11.93
N GLU A 174 20.96 -17.34 -11.88
CA GLU A 174 21.55 -18.66 -12.17
C GLU A 174 21.18 -19.69 -11.09
N GLU A 175 21.14 -19.31 -9.82
CA GLU A 175 20.70 -20.17 -8.70
C GLU A 175 19.23 -20.59 -8.84
N ASN A 176 18.37 -19.73 -9.40
CA ASN A 176 16.93 -19.99 -9.57
C ASN A 176 16.55 -20.49 -10.97
N LYS A 177 17.52 -20.68 -11.88
CA LYS A 177 17.27 -21.02 -13.28
C LYS A 177 16.47 -22.30 -13.49
N GLN A 178 16.75 -23.34 -12.71
CA GLN A 178 16.03 -24.61 -12.82
C GLN A 178 14.59 -24.50 -12.32
N LEU A 179 14.39 -23.74 -11.23
CA LEU A 179 13.07 -23.42 -10.71
C LEU A 179 12.25 -22.68 -11.78
N TYR A 180 12.81 -21.61 -12.35
CA TYR A 180 12.13 -20.80 -13.37
C TYR A 180 11.78 -21.60 -14.62
N LYS A 181 12.67 -22.49 -15.06
CA LYS A 181 12.38 -23.40 -16.17
C LYS A 181 11.20 -24.33 -15.85
N LYS A 182 11.21 -24.99 -14.68
CA LYS A 182 10.11 -25.87 -14.25
C LYS A 182 8.78 -25.10 -14.21
N LEU A 183 8.78 -23.92 -13.58
CA LEU A 183 7.59 -23.07 -13.49
C LEU A 183 7.08 -22.67 -14.87
N SER A 184 7.97 -22.31 -15.79
CA SER A 184 7.58 -21.90 -17.14
C SER A 184 6.81 -22.99 -17.89
N GLU A 185 7.23 -24.25 -17.73
CA GLU A 185 6.56 -25.41 -18.32
C GLU A 185 5.15 -25.61 -17.74
N ILE A 186 4.98 -25.39 -16.43
CA ILE A 186 3.70 -25.54 -15.72
C ILE A 186 2.73 -24.42 -16.10
N VAL A 187 3.17 -23.16 -15.99
CA VAL A 187 2.28 -21.99 -16.10
C VAL A 187 2.04 -21.55 -17.54
N GLY A 188 2.79 -22.12 -18.51
CA GLY A 188 2.62 -21.83 -19.93
C GLY A 188 3.20 -20.49 -20.38
N GLN A 189 4.02 -19.84 -19.55
CA GLN A 189 4.71 -18.58 -19.87
C GLN A 189 6.18 -18.62 -19.44
N GLU A 190 7.04 -17.92 -20.18
CA GLU A 190 8.47 -17.86 -19.85
C GLU A 190 8.73 -17.01 -18.59
N ILE A 191 9.22 -17.66 -17.53
CA ILE A 191 9.77 -17.01 -16.33
C ILE A 191 11.28 -16.89 -16.52
N LYS A 192 11.79 -15.67 -16.73
CA LYS A 192 13.18 -15.44 -17.12
C LYS A 192 13.95 -14.47 -16.24
N ASP A 193 13.25 -13.67 -15.47
CA ASP A 193 13.82 -12.60 -14.68
C ASP A 193 13.05 -12.45 -13.36
N ILE A 194 13.55 -11.54 -12.51
CA ILE A 194 12.93 -11.25 -11.23
C ILE A 194 11.51 -10.71 -11.43
N SER A 195 11.26 -9.89 -12.46
CA SER A 195 9.94 -9.28 -12.65
C SER A 195 8.87 -10.31 -13.00
N THR A 196 9.15 -11.22 -13.93
CA THR A 196 8.22 -12.30 -14.32
C THR A 196 8.01 -13.30 -13.19
N ALA A 197 9.07 -13.59 -12.41
CA ALA A 197 8.97 -14.42 -11.21
C ALA A 197 8.13 -13.76 -10.10
N THR A 198 8.30 -12.45 -9.87
CA THR A 198 7.50 -11.68 -8.90
C THR A 198 6.04 -11.61 -9.33
N GLN A 199 5.74 -11.46 -10.61
CA GLN A 199 4.36 -11.49 -11.10
C GLN A 199 3.69 -12.83 -10.79
N LEU A 200 4.38 -13.95 -11.06
CA LEU A 200 3.87 -15.28 -10.74
C LEU A 200 3.71 -15.48 -9.21
N TYR A 201 4.65 -15.00 -8.41
CA TYR A 201 4.53 -14.98 -6.95
C TYR A 201 3.25 -14.28 -6.50
N GLU A 202 2.95 -13.08 -7.03
CA GLU A 202 1.76 -12.33 -6.65
C GLU A 202 0.47 -13.10 -6.96
N ILE A 203 0.40 -13.77 -8.13
CA ILE A 203 -0.77 -14.55 -8.55
C ILE A 203 -0.98 -15.73 -7.60
N LEU A 204 0.02 -16.62 -7.50
CA LEU A 204 -0.08 -17.83 -6.69
C LEU A 204 -0.31 -17.52 -5.21
N LYS A 205 0.34 -16.47 -4.67
CA LYS A 205 0.12 -16.05 -3.28
C LYS A 205 -1.34 -15.69 -3.03
N ILE A 206 -1.95 -14.92 -3.94
CA ILE A 206 -3.36 -14.50 -3.79
C ILE A 206 -4.28 -15.72 -3.91
N GLU A 207 -4.00 -16.65 -4.80
CA GLU A 207 -4.75 -17.91 -4.92
C GLU A 207 -4.68 -18.74 -3.63
N LEU A 208 -3.48 -18.93 -3.08
CA LEU A 208 -3.30 -19.61 -1.81
C LEU A 208 -4.09 -18.95 -0.66
N GLU A 209 -4.12 -17.62 -0.61
CA GLU A 209 -4.91 -16.86 0.39
C GLU A 209 -6.43 -17.11 0.25
N HIS A 210 -6.90 -17.50 -0.93
CA HIS A 210 -8.29 -17.86 -1.21
C HIS A 210 -8.56 -19.37 -1.15
N ASN A 211 -7.56 -20.18 -0.80
CA ASN A 211 -7.58 -21.64 -0.86
C ASN A 211 -7.83 -22.20 -2.28
N TYR A 212 -7.35 -21.47 -3.29
CA TYR A 212 -7.30 -21.93 -4.67
C TYR A 212 -5.93 -22.57 -4.89
N TYR A 213 -5.95 -23.82 -5.37
CA TYR A 213 -4.74 -24.61 -5.62
C TYR A 213 -4.85 -25.25 -6.99
N TRP A 214 -3.84 -25.11 -7.82
CA TRP A 214 -3.85 -25.63 -9.17
C TRP A 214 -3.99 -27.15 -9.17
N ASN A 215 -3.34 -27.83 -8.20
CA ASN A 215 -3.41 -29.28 -7.94
C ASN A 215 -3.49 -30.12 -9.22
N THR A 216 -2.49 -29.95 -10.08
CA THR A 216 -2.42 -30.58 -11.40
C THR A 216 -1.61 -31.88 -11.35
N SER A 217 -1.42 -32.53 -12.50
CA SER A 217 -0.50 -33.67 -12.60
C SER A 217 0.97 -33.30 -12.37
N GLU A 218 1.32 -32.02 -12.54
CA GLU A 218 2.69 -31.52 -12.57
C GLU A 218 3.20 -31.01 -11.22
N TRP A 219 2.32 -30.58 -10.30
CA TRP A 219 2.67 -30.18 -8.94
C TRP A 219 1.50 -30.35 -7.95
N SER A 220 1.80 -30.87 -6.77
CA SER A 220 0.86 -31.01 -5.65
C SER A 220 0.63 -29.68 -4.92
N VAL A 221 -0.41 -29.63 -4.07
CA VAL A 221 -0.69 -28.49 -3.18
C VAL A 221 0.51 -28.14 -2.29
N GLU A 222 1.21 -29.14 -1.76
CA GLU A 222 2.39 -28.95 -0.93
C GLU A 222 3.57 -28.39 -1.75
N GLU A 223 3.77 -28.86 -2.98
CA GLU A 223 4.77 -28.31 -3.87
C GLU A 223 4.43 -26.87 -4.25
N GLU A 224 3.17 -26.55 -4.55
CA GLU A 224 2.73 -25.18 -4.87
C GLU A 224 3.06 -24.19 -3.75
N LYS A 225 2.77 -24.56 -2.49
CA LYS A 225 3.16 -23.76 -1.31
C LYS A 225 4.67 -23.54 -1.23
N GLN A 226 5.47 -24.58 -1.51
CA GLN A 226 6.93 -24.46 -1.55
C GLN A 226 7.40 -23.55 -2.69
N MET A 227 6.75 -23.60 -3.86
CA MET A 227 7.08 -22.72 -4.99
C MET A 227 6.77 -21.27 -4.65
N VAL A 228 5.65 -20.97 -3.97
CA VAL A 228 5.34 -19.61 -3.51
C VAL A 228 6.38 -19.10 -2.53
N ASP A 229 6.80 -19.92 -1.57
CA ASP A 229 7.87 -19.55 -0.63
C ASP A 229 9.19 -19.27 -1.37
N GLN A 230 9.55 -20.10 -2.35
CA GLN A 230 10.77 -19.89 -3.15
C GLN A 230 10.69 -18.64 -4.01
N LEU A 231 9.54 -18.38 -4.64
CA LEU A 231 9.30 -17.20 -5.48
C LEU A 231 9.21 -15.91 -4.65
N SER A 232 8.88 -15.98 -3.37
CA SER A 232 8.89 -14.82 -2.47
C SER A 232 10.27 -14.13 -2.43
N HIS A 233 11.35 -14.90 -2.63
CA HIS A 233 12.69 -14.34 -2.74
C HIS A 233 12.84 -13.40 -3.94
N SER A 234 12.15 -13.66 -5.06
CA SER A 234 12.16 -12.76 -6.22
C SER A 234 11.51 -11.41 -5.89
N GLN A 235 10.35 -11.43 -5.21
CA GLN A 235 9.71 -10.20 -4.72
C GLN A 235 10.63 -9.42 -3.77
N LEU A 236 11.30 -10.11 -2.85
CA LEU A 236 12.23 -9.49 -1.91
C LEU A 236 13.48 -8.93 -2.60
N MET A 237 14.02 -9.64 -3.58
CA MET A 237 15.13 -9.16 -4.41
C MET A 237 14.74 -7.92 -5.19
N GLN A 238 13.55 -7.92 -5.81
CA GLN A 238 13.03 -6.75 -6.50
C GLN A 238 12.92 -5.55 -5.56
N MET A 239 12.20 -5.73 -4.44
CA MET A 239 11.97 -4.67 -3.47
C MET A 239 13.29 -4.12 -2.91
N ARG A 240 14.21 -5.01 -2.51
CA ARG A 240 15.49 -4.60 -1.93
C ARG A 240 16.35 -3.86 -2.94
N TYR A 241 16.63 -4.46 -4.10
CA TYR A 241 17.68 -3.95 -4.98
C TYR A 241 17.24 -2.77 -5.84
N GLU A 242 15.98 -2.73 -6.28
CA GLU A 242 15.47 -1.56 -7.01
C GLU A 242 15.42 -0.34 -6.07
N TRP A 243 14.83 -0.49 -4.88
CA TRP A 243 14.69 0.61 -3.94
C TRP A 243 15.94 0.90 -3.10
N ASP A 244 17.00 0.10 -3.18
CA ASP A 244 18.30 0.44 -2.59
C ASP A 244 19.05 1.53 -3.39
N SER A 245 18.72 1.72 -4.68
CA SER A 245 19.32 2.79 -5.47
C SER A 245 18.86 4.17 -5.02
N PRO A 246 19.78 5.08 -4.63
CA PRO A 246 19.43 6.47 -4.31
C PRO A 246 18.79 7.20 -5.49
N ILE A 247 19.15 6.84 -6.72
CA ILE A 247 18.60 7.43 -7.94
C ILE A 247 17.14 7.05 -8.08
N ILE A 248 16.81 5.76 -7.94
CA ILE A 248 15.43 5.26 -8.03
C ILE A 248 14.58 5.87 -6.92
N ARG A 249 15.02 5.82 -5.66
CA ARG A 249 14.29 6.45 -4.54
C ARG A 249 14.00 7.92 -4.77
N ARG A 250 15.00 8.67 -5.25
CA ARG A 250 14.84 10.12 -5.52
C ARG A 250 13.85 10.37 -6.66
N LEU A 251 13.88 9.55 -7.70
CA LEU A 251 13.08 9.76 -8.91
C LEU A 251 11.68 9.17 -8.85
N LYS A 252 11.42 8.16 -8.01
CA LYS A 252 10.11 7.51 -7.83
C LYS A 252 9.39 8.00 -6.56
N SER A 253 10.04 7.95 -5.39
CA SER A 253 9.41 8.39 -4.13
C SER A 253 9.75 9.82 -3.69
N GLY A 254 10.69 10.49 -4.36
CA GLY A 254 11.13 11.83 -3.97
C GLY A 254 10.02 12.88 -4.00
N ALA A 255 9.09 12.78 -4.95
CA ALA A 255 7.94 13.68 -5.04
C ALA A 255 7.00 13.50 -3.84
N LEU A 256 6.73 12.25 -3.43
CA LEU A 256 5.90 11.97 -2.25
C LEU A 256 6.56 12.50 -0.98
N ILE A 257 7.85 12.24 -0.81
CA ILE A 257 8.63 12.77 0.32
C ILE A 257 8.60 14.30 0.35
N GLN A 258 8.72 14.95 -0.81
CA GLN A 258 8.62 16.40 -0.91
C GLN A 258 7.24 16.92 -0.50
N GLU A 259 6.17 16.25 -0.91
CA GLU A 259 4.80 16.60 -0.51
C GLU A 259 4.59 16.43 1.01
N LEU A 260 5.03 15.31 1.58
CA LEU A 260 4.95 15.06 3.03
C LEU A 260 5.71 16.14 3.83
N ASN A 261 6.91 16.51 3.40
CA ASN A 261 7.68 17.60 4.00
C ASN A 261 7.01 18.97 3.81
N THR A 262 6.38 19.18 2.66
CA THR A 262 5.64 20.40 2.36
C THR A 262 4.44 20.56 3.31
N ASN A 263 3.76 19.47 3.65
CA ASN A 263 2.68 19.49 4.62
C ASN A 263 3.17 19.86 6.03
N PHE A 264 4.29 19.30 6.48
CA PHE A 264 4.92 19.74 7.73
C PHE A 264 5.24 21.23 7.72
N ASN A 265 5.86 21.72 6.66
CA ASN A 265 6.21 23.14 6.51
C ASN A 265 4.98 24.07 6.52
N LYS A 266 3.83 23.64 5.99
CA LYS A 266 2.57 24.40 6.08
C LYS A 266 2.12 24.57 7.54
N VAL A 267 2.32 23.56 8.38
CA VAL A 267 2.01 23.63 9.82
C VAL A 267 2.95 24.57 10.54
N LEU A 268 4.26 24.44 10.32
CA LEU A 268 5.30 25.24 10.97
C LEU A 268 5.17 26.73 10.65
N LYS A 269 4.77 27.09 9.42
CA LYS A 269 4.55 28.48 9.00
C LYS A 269 3.19 29.04 9.42
N ASN A 270 2.42 28.32 10.24
CA ASN A 270 1.04 28.63 10.62
C ASN A 270 0.12 28.95 9.43
N LYS A 271 0.39 28.33 8.26
CA LYS A 271 -0.40 28.46 7.04
C LYS A 271 -1.47 27.38 6.92
N LYS A 272 -1.83 26.71 8.02
CA LYS A 272 -2.84 25.67 8.01
C LYS A 272 -4.20 26.27 7.64
N LYS A 273 -4.75 25.84 6.51
CA LYS A 273 -6.18 25.49 6.46
C LYS A 273 -6.37 24.40 7.52
N ASN A 274 -7.48 24.35 8.26
CA ASN A 274 -7.75 23.50 9.44
C ASN A 274 -7.61 21.97 9.28
N LEU A 275 -6.62 21.46 8.53
CA LEU A 275 -6.31 20.07 8.26
C LEU A 275 -5.54 19.47 9.42
N LYS A 276 -5.98 18.32 9.91
CA LYS A 276 -5.32 17.50 10.94
C LYS A 276 -4.72 16.22 10.36
N LEU A 277 -5.34 15.68 9.30
CA LEU A 277 -4.99 14.41 8.71
C LEU A 277 -4.76 14.55 7.19
N TYR A 278 -3.62 14.03 6.73
CA TYR A 278 -3.39 13.76 5.31
C TYR A 278 -3.33 12.25 5.10
N VAL A 279 -4.09 11.72 4.14
CA VAL A 279 -4.10 10.30 3.79
C VAL A 279 -3.73 10.15 2.31
N TYR A 280 -2.75 9.30 2.05
CA TYR A 280 -2.25 8.97 0.73
C TYR A 280 -2.39 7.45 0.51
N SER A 281 -3.27 7.05 -0.41
CA SER A 281 -3.46 5.64 -0.76
C SER A 281 -2.73 5.28 -2.05
N THR A 282 -1.91 4.24 -1.97
CA THR A 282 -0.98 3.85 -3.04
C THR A 282 -0.74 2.33 -3.04
N HIS A 283 0.34 1.90 -3.70
CA HIS A 283 0.75 0.52 -3.91
C HIS A 283 1.89 0.11 -2.96
N HIS A 284 2.19 -1.19 -2.92
CA HIS A 284 3.25 -1.73 -2.08
C HIS A 284 4.61 -1.14 -2.42
N SER A 285 4.87 -0.88 -3.71
CA SER A 285 6.12 -0.33 -4.21
C SER A 285 6.39 1.08 -3.69
N GLU A 286 5.40 1.98 -3.71
CA GLU A 286 5.57 3.35 -3.19
C GLU A 286 5.73 3.38 -1.65
N VAL A 287 4.99 2.52 -0.93
CA VAL A 287 5.20 2.34 0.52
C VAL A 287 6.61 1.82 0.80
N GLY A 288 7.07 0.82 0.05
CA GLY A 288 8.43 0.28 0.15
C GLY A 288 9.49 1.34 -0.15
N GLY A 289 9.32 2.11 -1.23
CA GLY A 289 10.20 3.21 -1.59
C GLY A 289 10.32 4.27 -0.49
N LEU A 290 9.20 4.61 0.16
CA LEU A 290 9.20 5.50 1.32
C LEU A 290 9.94 4.91 2.53
N MET A 291 9.71 3.63 2.84
CA MET A 291 10.40 2.94 3.94
C MET A 291 11.91 2.84 3.70
N HIS A 292 12.34 2.57 2.46
CA HIS A 292 13.75 2.59 2.08
C HIS A 292 14.34 4.01 2.18
N ALA A 293 13.61 5.04 1.74
CA ALA A 293 14.08 6.43 1.82
C ALA A 293 14.27 6.93 3.26
N TYR A 294 13.44 6.45 4.20
CA TYR A 294 13.61 6.72 5.63
C TYR A 294 14.56 5.75 6.34
N ASN A 295 15.15 4.79 5.62
CA ASN A 295 16.04 3.76 6.18
C ASN A 295 15.39 2.93 7.30
N VAL A 296 14.13 2.55 7.10
CA VAL A 296 13.31 1.78 8.06
C VAL A 296 12.70 0.52 7.45
N TYR A 297 12.99 0.21 6.19
CA TYR A 297 12.56 -1.04 5.57
C TYR A 297 13.17 -2.25 6.29
N ASN A 298 12.33 -3.22 6.66
CA ASN A 298 12.67 -4.33 7.54
C ASN A 298 13.04 -5.62 6.79
N ASN A 299 13.20 -5.57 5.47
CA ASN A 299 13.48 -6.73 4.62
C ASN A 299 12.38 -7.81 4.59
N LEU A 300 11.15 -7.44 4.90
CA LEU A 300 9.98 -8.31 4.79
C LEU A 300 9.07 -7.85 3.64
N ASP A 301 8.30 -8.79 3.12
CA ASP A 301 7.18 -8.46 2.23
C ASP A 301 6.23 -7.48 2.95
N LEU A 302 5.55 -6.61 2.21
CA LEU A 302 4.68 -5.58 2.75
C LEU A 302 3.23 -6.06 2.68
N PRO A 303 2.60 -6.53 3.77
CA PRO A 303 1.24 -7.07 3.72
C PRO A 303 0.19 -6.06 3.23
N TYR A 304 -1.01 -6.54 2.95
CA TYR A 304 -2.13 -5.67 2.62
C TYR A 304 -2.42 -4.69 3.77
N GLY A 305 -2.75 -3.44 3.42
CA GLY A 305 -3.03 -2.40 4.40
C GLY A 305 -1.82 -1.87 5.18
N THR A 306 -0.58 -2.29 4.89
CA THR A 306 0.62 -1.69 5.49
C THR A 306 0.64 -0.18 5.32
N ALA A 307 0.98 0.54 6.38
CA ALA A 307 1.00 1.99 6.38
C ALA A 307 2.25 2.56 7.08
N VAL A 308 2.74 3.67 6.55
CA VAL A 308 3.74 4.54 7.19
C VAL A 308 3.01 5.74 7.77
N LEU A 309 3.13 5.93 9.08
CA LEU A 309 2.55 7.06 9.79
C LEU A 309 3.66 8.04 10.15
N LEU A 310 3.45 9.31 9.78
CA LEU A 310 4.35 10.39 10.12
C LEU A 310 3.63 11.41 11.01
N GLU A 311 4.20 11.60 12.19
CA GLU A 311 3.64 12.47 13.22
C GLU A 311 4.53 13.70 13.45
N LEU A 312 3.92 14.89 13.44
CA LEU A 312 4.55 16.13 13.87
C LEU A 312 4.05 16.50 15.26
N HIS A 313 4.95 16.50 16.24
CA HIS A 313 4.65 16.91 17.61
C HIS A 313 5.23 18.30 17.91
N GLN A 314 4.54 19.07 18.74
CA GLN A 314 5.10 20.27 19.34
C GLN A 314 5.97 19.89 20.53
N ASN A 315 7.24 20.29 20.49
CA ASN A 315 8.12 20.15 21.65
C ASN A 315 7.57 21.00 22.82
N PRO A 316 7.35 20.40 24.01
CA PRO A 316 6.92 21.14 25.20
C PRO A 316 7.83 22.31 25.56
N SER A 317 9.12 22.21 25.27
CA SER A 317 10.12 23.15 25.77
C SER A 317 10.17 24.51 25.06
N LYS A 318 9.56 24.68 23.87
CA LYS A 318 9.58 25.96 23.11
C LYS A 318 10.94 26.67 22.96
N ASP A 319 12.06 26.01 23.25
CA ASP A 319 13.38 26.58 23.02
C ASP A 319 13.68 26.52 21.52
N TYR A 320 13.88 27.71 20.95
CA TYR A 320 14.11 27.98 19.54
C TYR A 320 15.49 27.53 19.08
#